data_AF-A0A9D7K4S0-F1
#
_entry.id   AF-A0A9D7K4S0-F1
#
_cell.length_a   1.000
_cell.length_b   1.000
_cell.length_c   1.000
_cell.angle_alpha   90.00
_cell.angle_beta   90.00
_cell.angle_gamma   90.00
#
_symmetry.space_group_name_H-M   'P 1'
#
loop_
_entity.id
_entity.type
_entity.pdbx_description
1 polymer ?
#
loop_
_entity_poly.entity_id
_entity_poly.type
_entity_poly.pdbx_seq_one_letter_code
_entity_poly.pdbx_strand_id
1 'polypeptide(L)'
;MFLGTFLFLSGLIIGLCIPVMANARLGLSAHLEGTMNGMFLLILGLIWNKVLVSPQWLKAAFWLTIYASFSNFTAVTFAAITGAGKMMPIAGGKEGTSLVEGIISFLLISLALAIIAACCIILTGLYKSIKQLN
;
A
#
# COMPACT_ATOMS: atom_id res chain seq x y z
N MET A 1 13.32 4.44 1.21
CA MET A 1 13.49 5.20 -0.05
C MET A 1 13.56 4.30 -1.27
N PHE A 2 14.55 3.41 -1.42
CA PHE A 2 14.66 2.48 -2.56
C PHE A 2 13.35 1.73 -2.87
N LEU A 3 12.76 1.06 -1.88
CA LEU A 3 11.50 0.33 -2.06
C LEU A 3 10.33 1.23 -2.45
N GLY A 4 10.31 2.48 -1.95
CA GLY A 4 9.31 3.48 -2.34
C GLY A 4 9.47 3.91 -3.80
N THR A 5 10.71 4.16 -4.24
CA THR A 5 11.02 4.47 -5.65
C THR A 5 10.67 3.29 -6.57
N PHE A 6 10.98 2.06 -6.15
CA PHE A 6 10.65 0.86 -6.89
C PHE A 6 9.13 0.69 -7.05
N LEU A 7 8.38 0.88 -5.97
CA LEU A 7 6.92 0.78 -6.01
C LEU A 7 6.28 1.90 -6.84
N PHE A 8 6.83 3.12 -6.74
CA PHE A 8 6.43 4.25 -7.57
C PHE A 8 6.63 3.96 -9.06
N LEU A 9 7.82 3.47 -9.44
CA LEU A 9 8.13 3.05 -10.81
C LEU A 9 7.18 1.95 -11.29
N SER A 10 6.90 0.97 -10.43
CA SER A 10 5.95 -0.11 -10.72
C SER A 10 4.56 0.45 -11.02
N GLY A 11 4.10 1.44 -10.27
CA GLY A 11 2.86 2.17 -10.54
C GLY A 11 2.85 2.85 -11.92
N LEU A 12 3.95 3.48 -12.33
CA LEU A 12 4.06 4.08 -13.67
C LEU A 12 3.96 3.03 -14.79
N ILE A 13 4.63 1.89 -14.61
CA ILE A 13 4.57 0.77 -15.57
C ILE A 13 3.14 0.23 -15.68
N ILE A 14 2.44 0.05 -14.55
CA ILE A 14 1.03 -0.34 -14.55
C ILE A 14 0.17 0.66 -15.32
N GLY A 15 0.46 1.96 -15.23
CA GLY A 15 -0.21 3.00 -16.01
C GLY A 15 -0.16 2.78 -17.52
N LEU A 16 0.98 2.29 -18.04
CA LEU A 16 1.14 1.93 -19.46
C LEU A 16 0.35 0.68 -19.85
N CYS A 17 0.17 -0.24 -18.90
CA CYS A 17 -0.51 -1.51 -19.12
C CYS A 17 -2.04 -1.43 -18.96
N ILE A 18 -2.61 -0.29 -18.53
CA ILE A 18 -4.06 -0.13 -18.31
C ILE A 18 -4.91 -0.60 -19.52
N PRO A 19 -4.59 -0.23 -20.78
CA PRO A 19 -5.45 -0.58 -21.93
C PRO A 19 -5.58 -2.08 -22.20
N VAL A 20 -4.65 -2.90 -21.71
CA VAL A 20 -4.63 -4.35 -21.93
C VAL A 20 -5.11 -5.16 -20.72
N MET A 21 -5.54 -4.49 -19.64
CA MET A 21 -6.05 -5.15 -18.44
C MET A 21 -7.53 -5.52 -18.59
N ALA A 22 -7.94 -6.64 -17.97
CA ALA A 22 -9.32 -7.10 -17.99
C ALA A 22 -10.30 -6.07 -17.38
N ASN A 23 -9.83 -5.28 -16.41
CA ASN A 23 -10.57 -4.14 -15.89
C ASN A 23 -9.68 -2.89 -15.84
N ALA A 24 -9.84 -2.00 -16.82
CA ALA A 24 -9.10 -0.75 -16.92
C ALA A 24 -9.33 0.20 -15.73
N ARG A 25 -10.49 0.17 -15.08
CA ARG A 25 -10.76 1.01 -13.90
C ARG A 25 -9.98 0.52 -12.69
N LEU A 26 -9.90 -0.79 -12.47
CA LEU A 26 -8.99 -1.39 -11.50
C LEU A 26 -7.53 -1.17 -11.88
N GLY A 27 -7.19 -1.16 -13.18
CA GLY A 27 -5.85 -0.81 -13.66
C GLY A 27 -5.43 0.60 -13.28
N LEU A 28 -6.33 1.57 -13.42
CA LEU A 28 -6.12 2.93 -12.92
C LEU A 28 -5.95 2.95 -11.40
N SER A 29 -6.77 2.21 -10.65
CA SER A 29 -6.58 2.05 -9.20
C SER A 29 -5.21 1.48 -8.86
N ALA A 30 -4.75 0.44 -9.56
CA ALA A 30 -3.43 -0.17 -9.34
C ALA A 30 -2.29 0.81 -9.62
N HIS A 31 -2.40 1.62 -10.68
CA HIS A 31 -1.47 2.70 -10.99
C HIS A 31 -1.38 3.73 -9.84
N LEU A 32 -2.55 4.17 -9.35
CA LEU A 32 -2.63 5.12 -8.23
C LEU A 32 -2.07 4.50 -6.94
N GLU A 33 -2.39 3.25 -6.64
CA GLU A 33 -1.85 2.56 -5.46
C GLU A 33 -0.32 2.45 -5.53
N GLY A 34 0.25 2.11 -6.69
CA GLY A 34 1.72 2.04 -6.84
C GLY A 34 2.38 3.40 -6.60
N THR A 35 1.85 4.45 -7.21
CA THR A 35 2.40 5.81 -7.08
C THR A 35 2.19 6.39 -5.67
N MET A 36 1.00 6.26 -5.09
CA MET A 36 0.67 6.77 -3.74
C MET A 36 1.42 6.04 -2.65
N ASN A 37 1.45 4.70 -2.66
CA ASN A 37 2.22 3.94 -1.68
C ASN A 37 3.72 4.18 -1.85
N GLY A 38 4.21 4.30 -3.09
CA GLY A 38 5.60 4.66 -3.37
C GLY A 38 5.99 6.01 -2.78
N MET A 39 5.16 7.04 -2.99
CA MET A 39 5.34 8.37 -2.39
C MET A 39 5.26 8.34 -0.87
N PHE A 40 4.31 7.60 -0.29
CA PHE A 40 4.19 7.43 1.16
C PHE A 40 5.49 6.85 1.76
N LEU A 41 6.03 5.77 1.18
CA LEU A 41 7.29 5.16 1.63
C LEU A 41 8.50 6.10 1.46
N LEU A 42 8.50 6.94 0.42
CA LEU A 42 9.55 7.95 0.22
C LEU A 42 9.49 9.03 1.30
N ILE A 43 8.31 9.60 1.53
CA ILE A 43 8.07 10.64 2.54
C ILE A 43 8.41 10.10 3.93
N LEU A 44 7.96 8.89 4.27
CA LEU A 44 8.32 8.23 5.53
C LEU A 44 9.83 8.05 5.67
N GLY A 45 10.53 7.65 4.59
CA GLY A 45 11.98 7.56 4.59
C GLY A 45 12.68 8.90 4.88
N LEU A 46 12.14 10.01 4.38
CA LEU A 46 12.67 11.35 4.61
C LEU A 46 12.46 11.83 6.05
N ILE A 47 11.31 11.52 6.65
CA ILE A 47 10.98 11.94 8.02
C ILE A 47 11.37 10.91 9.09
N TRP A 48 11.97 9.78 8.70
CA TRP A 48 12.19 8.62 9.57
C TRP A 48 12.93 8.98 10.86
N ASN A 49 13.96 9.82 10.75
CA ASN A 49 14.77 10.28 11.89
C ASN A 49 14.00 11.15 12.89
N LYS A 50 12.79 11.61 12.55
CA LYS A 50 11.90 12.37 13.45
C LYS A 50 10.93 11.46 14.21
N VAL A 51 10.86 10.16 13.91
CA VAL A 51 9.92 9.24 14.55
C VAL A 51 10.53 8.68 15.84
N LEU A 52 10.12 9.22 17.00
CA LEU A 52 10.66 8.83 18.30
C LEU A 52 9.87 7.70 18.96
N VAL A 53 10.24 6.46 18.68
CA VAL A 53 9.71 5.24 19.33
C VAL A 53 10.85 4.30 19.69
N SER A 54 10.56 3.23 20.46
CA SER A 54 11.59 2.23 20.77
C SER A 54 12.06 1.51 19.49
N PRO A 55 13.28 0.94 19.47
CA PRO A 55 13.81 0.25 18.30
C PRO A 55 12.91 -0.88 17.78
N GLN A 56 12.21 -1.58 18.69
CA GLN A 56 11.28 -2.66 18.34
C GLN A 56 10.08 -2.11 17.56
N TRP A 57 9.49 -1.01 18.02
CA TRP A 57 8.37 -0.36 17.35
C TRP A 57 8.78 0.27 16.02
N LEU A 58 10.00 0.82 15.94
CA LEU A 58 10.57 1.35 14.70
C LEU A 58 10.70 0.23 13.65
N LYS A 59 11.24 -0.92 14.05
CA LYS A 59 11.34 -2.12 13.19
C LYS A 59 9.97 -2.63 12.77
N ALA A 60 9.00 -2.66 13.68
CA ALA A 60 7.63 -3.07 13.36
C ALA A 60 7.00 -2.12 12.33
N ALA A 61 7.05 -0.80 12.54
CA ALA A 61 6.53 0.18 11.60
C ALA A 61 7.19 0.06 10.22
N PHE A 62 8.49 -0.19 10.16
CA PHE A 62 9.21 -0.40 8.91
C PHE A 62 8.65 -1.59 8.11
N TRP A 63 8.52 -2.76 8.73
CA TRP A 63 8.02 -3.94 8.04
C TRP A 63 6.54 -3.86 7.71
N LEU A 64 5.73 -3.28 8.61
CA LEU A 64 4.29 -3.10 8.40
C LEU A 64 3.99 -2.17 7.21
N THR A 65 4.72 -1.05 7.10
CA THR A 65 4.55 -0.11 5.98
C THR A 65 4.93 -0.75 4.65
N ILE A 66 6.06 -1.46 4.59
CA ILE A 66 6.48 -2.20 3.39
C ILE A 66 5.44 -3.26 3.03
N TYR A 67 5.08 -4.13 3.98
CA TYR A 67 4.11 -5.19 3.74
C TYR A 67 2.79 -4.63 3.22
N ALA A 68 2.24 -3.61 3.88
CA ALA A 68 0.96 -3.05 3.50
C ALA A 68 1.00 -2.42 2.10
N SER A 69 2.01 -1.62 1.81
CA SER A 69 2.16 -0.95 0.52
C SER A 69 2.30 -1.93 -0.65
N PHE A 70 3.13 -2.97 -0.50
CA PHE A 70 3.31 -3.98 -1.55
C PHE A 70 2.10 -4.90 -1.67
N SER A 71 1.47 -5.29 -0.56
CA SER A 71 0.25 -6.09 -0.58
C SER A 71 -0.90 -5.36 -1.27
N ASN A 72 -1.00 -4.05 -1.07
CA ASN A 72 -2.04 -3.22 -1.68
C ASN A 72 -1.88 -3.17 -3.18
N PHE A 73 -0.70 -2.73 -3.62
CA PHE A 73 -0.36 -2.72 -5.03
C PHE A 73 -0.55 -4.08 -5.70
N THR A 74 -0.14 -5.17 -5.05
CA THR A 74 -0.28 -6.54 -5.58
C THR A 74 -1.74 -6.95 -5.70
N ALA A 75 -2.56 -6.72 -4.66
CA ALA A 75 -3.97 -7.09 -4.66
C ALA A 75 -4.73 -6.38 -5.78
N VAL A 76 -4.55 -5.06 -5.90
CA VAL A 76 -5.26 -4.25 -6.90
C VAL A 76 -4.75 -4.52 -8.31
N THR A 77 -3.44 -4.76 -8.49
CA THR A 77 -2.88 -5.18 -9.79
C THR A 77 -3.42 -6.53 -10.23
N PHE A 78 -3.45 -7.51 -9.32
CA PHE A 78 -4.00 -8.83 -9.60
C PHE A 78 -5.50 -8.79 -9.92
N ALA A 79 -6.25 -7.95 -9.19
CA ALA A 79 -7.64 -7.66 -9.48
C ALA A 79 -7.82 -7.00 -10.86
N ALA A 80 -6.95 -6.08 -11.26
CA ALA A 80 -7.00 -5.44 -12.57
C ALA A 80 -6.75 -6.42 -13.73
N ILE A 81 -5.78 -7.34 -13.55
CA ILE A 81 -5.43 -8.37 -14.54
C ILE A 81 -6.58 -9.38 -14.69
N THR A 82 -7.21 -9.78 -13.59
CA THR A 82 -8.27 -10.81 -13.58
C THR A 82 -9.68 -10.24 -13.79
N GLY A 83 -9.88 -8.95 -13.54
CA GLY A 83 -11.20 -8.31 -13.46
C GLY A 83 -11.99 -8.63 -12.19
N ALA A 84 -11.47 -9.52 -11.33
CA ALA A 84 -12.08 -9.94 -10.08
C ALA A 84 -11.82 -8.94 -8.95
N GLY A 85 -12.53 -9.07 -7.84
CA GLY A 85 -12.35 -8.23 -6.66
C GLY A 85 -13.67 -7.68 -6.15
N LYS A 86 -14.53 -8.55 -5.64
CA LYS A 86 -15.84 -8.18 -5.09
C LYS A 86 -15.77 -7.15 -3.94
N MET A 87 -14.62 -7.08 -3.26
CA MET A 87 -14.35 -6.08 -2.22
C MET A 87 -14.08 -4.67 -2.75
N MET A 88 -13.96 -4.49 -4.07
CA MET A 88 -13.69 -3.21 -4.72
C MET A 88 -14.78 -2.84 -5.76
N PRO A 89 -16.08 -2.80 -5.37
CA PRO A 89 -17.17 -2.61 -6.31
C PRO A 89 -17.13 -1.24 -7.01
N ILE A 90 -16.65 -0.20 -6.32
CA ILE A 90 -16.52 1.16 -6.87
C ILE A 90 -15.48 1.23 -7.99
N ALA A 91 -14.46 0.37 -7.95
CA ALA A 91 -13.46 0.23 -9.01
C ALA A 91 -13.93 -0.71 -10.14
N GLY A 92 -15.16 -1.21 -10.08
CA GLY A 92 -15.73 -2.14 -11.06
C GLY A 92 -15.30 -3.60 -10.87
N GLY A 93 -14.77 -3.96 -9.70
CA GLY A 93 -14.42 -5.34 -9.39
C GLY A 93 -15.64 -6.25 -9.45
N LYS A 94 -15.52 -7.34 -10.21
CA LYS A 94 -16.57 -8.36 -10.36
C LYS A 94 -16.27 -9.56 -9.47
N GLU A 95 -17.25 -10.42 -9.28
CA GLU A 95 -17.03 -11.68 -8.60
C GLU A 95 -16.16 -12.60 -9.46
N GLY A 96 -14.99 -12.99 -8.92
CA GLY A 96 -14.11 -13.98 -9.51
C GLY A 96 -14.28 -15.38 -8.93
N THR A 97 -13.33 -16.27 -9.22
CA THR A 97 -13.27 -17.58 -8.57
C THR A 97 -12.99 -17.45 -7.07
N SER A 98 -13.43 -18.41 -6.27
CA SER A 98 -13.22 -18.41 -4.81
C SER A 98 -11.74 -18.26 -4.41
N LEU A 99 -10.82 -18.84 -5.20
CA LEU A 99 -9.39 -18.73 -4.96
C LEU A 99 -8.88 -17.30 -5.20
N VAL A 100 -9.27 -16.69 -6.33
CA VAL A 100 -8.86 -15.32 -6.69
C VAL A 100 -9.40 -14.31 -5.68
N GLU A 101 -10.68 -14.42 -5.33
CA GLU A 101 -11.30 -13.58 -4.31
C GLU A 101 -10.65 -13.79 -2.94
N GLY A 102 -10.35 -15.04 -2.57
CA GLY A 102 -9.66 -15.35 -1.32
C GLY A 102 -8.30 -14.66 -1.20
N ILE A 103 -7.49 -14.69 -2.27
CA ILE A 103 -6.18 -14.01 -2.32
C ILE A 103 -6.36 -12.49 -2.21
N ILE A 104 -7.24 -11.90 -3.01
CA ILE A 104 -7.49 -10.45 -2.99
C ILE A 104 -7.98 -10.01 -1.61
N SER A 105 -8.98 -10.68 -1.05
CA SER A 105 -9.52 -10.37 0.27
C SER A 105 -8.49 -10.50 1.38
N PHE A 106 -7.69 -11.58 1.37
CA PHE A 106 -6.64 -11.76 2.37
C PHE A 106 -5.63 -10.61 2.33
N LEU A 107 -5.15 -10.24 1.13
CA LEU A 107 -4.23 -9.13 0.98
C LEU A 107 -4.86 -7.82 1.47
N LEU A 108 -6.07 -7.48 0.99
CA LEU A 108 -6.76 -6.23 1.34
C LEU A 108 -7.07 -6.09 2.84
N ILE A 109 -7.44 -7.19 3.51
CA ILE A 109 -7.74 -7.14 4.95
C ILE A 109 -6.44 -7.04 5.76
N SER A 110 -5.47 -7.91 5.47
CA SER A 110 -4.21 -7.95 6.22
C SER A 110 -3.39 -6.67 6.04
N LEU A 111 -3.38 -6.09 4.83
CA LEU A 111 -2.72 -4.81 4.60
C LEU A 111 -3.39 -3.68 5.35
N ALA A 112 -4.73 -3.67 5.45
CA ALA A 112 -5.46 -2.60 6.11
C ALA A 112 -5.13 -2.57 7.61
N LEU A 113 -5.07 -3.75 8.24
CA LEU A 113 -4.63 -3.88 9.62
C LEU A 113 -3.17 -3.44 9.79
N ALA A 114 -2.28 -3.84 8.88
CA ALA A 114 -0.88 -3.49 8.94
C ALA A 114 -0.62 -1.99 8.79
N ILE A 115 -1.26 -1.31 7.83
CA ILE A 115 -1.05 0.12 7.60
C ILE A 115 -1.63 0.96 8.74
N ILE A 116 -2.78 0.59 9.30
CA ILE A 116 -3.37 1.28 10.45
C ILE A 116 -2.43 1.17 11.65
N ALA A 117 -1.93 -0.04 11.95
CA ALA A 117 -0.98 -0.24 13.04
C ALA A 117 0.31 0.56 12.84
N ALA A 118 0.87 0.56 11.62
CA ALA A 118 2.04 1.36 11.28
C ALA A 118 1.81 2.86 11.49
N CYS A 119 0.68 3.39 11.00
CA CYS A 119 0.32 4.79 11.16
C CYS A 119 0.19 5.19 12.64
N CYS A 120 -0.42 4.35 13.47
CA CYS A 120 -0.50 4.58 14.92
C CYS A 120 0.89 4.70 15.57
N ILE A 121 1.82 3.82 15.21
CA ILE A 121 3.21 3.86 15.72
C ILE A 121 3.92 5.14 15.27
N ILE A 122 3.84 5.46 13.97
CA ILE A 122 4.51 6.62 13.38
C ILE A 122 3.95 7.91 13.97
N LEU A 123 2.63 8.04 14.07
CA LEU A 123 1.97 9.21 14.65
C LEU A 123 2.36 9.41 16.11
N THR A 124 2.42 8.33 16.90
CA THR A 124 2.89 8.37 18.29
C THR A 124 4.33 8.86 18.38
N GLY A 125 5.20 8.38 17.49
CA GLY A 125 6.61 8.79 17.45
C GLY A 125 6.80 10.25 17.05
N LEU A 126 6.06 10.72 16.05
CA LEU A 126 6.09 12.12 15.62
C LEU A 126 5.53 13.05 16.71
N TYR A 127 4.45 12.65 17.39
CA TYR A 127 3.89 13.42 18.50
C TYR A 127 4.90 13.60 19.64
N LYS A 128 5.65 12.54 19.99
CA LYS A 128 6.73 12.62 20.97
C LYS A 128 7.86 13.55 20.52
N SER A 129 8.20 13.55 19.24
CA SER A 129 9.21 14.47 18.68
C SER A 129 8.79 15.93 18.79
N ILE A 130 7.53 16.25 18.49
CA ILE A 130 7.01 17.62 18.63
C ILE A 130 7.06 18.09 20.08
N LYS A 131 6.69 17.22 21.04
CA LYS A 131 6.75 17.55 22.48
C LYS A 131 8.15 17.81 23.02
N GLN A 132 9.21 17.29 22.38
CA GLN A 132 10.58 17.58 22.79
C GLN A 132 11.10 18.92 22.27
N LEU A 133 10.43 19.50 21.27
CA LEU A 133 10.79 20.78 20.67
C LEU A 133 10.13 21.99 21.37
N ASN A 134 9.12 21.73 22.21
CA ASN A 134 8.41 22.72 23.02
C ASN A 134 8.89 22.66 24.48
#